data_AF-A0A653X5V6-F1
#
_entry.id   AF-A0A653X5V6-F1
#
_cell.length_a   1.000
_cell.length_b   1.000
_cell.length_c   1.000
_cell.angle_alpha   90.00
_cell.angle_beta   90.00
_cell.angle_gamma   90.00
#
_symmetry.space_group_name_H-M   'P 1'
#
loop_
_entity.id
_entity.type
_entity.pdbx_description
1 polymer ?
#
loop_
_entity_poly.entity_id
_entity_poly.type
_entity_poly.pdbx_seq_one_letter_code
_entity_poly.pdbx_strand_id
1 'polypeptide(L)'
;MSAERMFQSVPSDPDPWMSSDTPEEVRQFAIESLRWQAQEIIDELLGGQDPSEELVRARLRRCVARNPGRPERALLEQLMINRDHSGL
;
A
#
# COMPACT_ATOMS: atom_id res chain seq x y z
N MET A 1 43.88 -0.43 -9.53
CA MET A 1 42.95 -0.11 -8.42
C MET A 1 41.82 0.75 -8.97
N SER A 2 40.62 0.19 -9.13
CA SER A 2 39.36 0.95 -9.25
C SER A 2 38.23 0.00 -8.90
N ALA A 3 37.76 0.12 -7.66
CA ALA A 3 36.72 -0.70 -7.06
C ALA A 3 35.35 -0.03 -7.26
N GLU A 4 34.98 0.22 -8.51
CA GLU A 4 33.67 0.79 -8.84
C GLU A 4 32.87 -0.23 -9.65
N ARG A 5 32.11 -1.07 -8.94
CA ARG A 5 30.89 -1.79 -9.38
C ARG A 5 30.52 -2.84 -8.33
N MET A 6 30.22 -2.39 -7.12
CA MET A 6 29.63 -3.25 -6.07
C MET A 6 28.36 -2.61 -5.51
N PHE A 7 27.42 -2.30 -6.40
CA PHE A 7 26.01 -2.18 -6.03
C PHE A 7 25.21 -2.83 -7.16
N GLN A 8 25.36 -4.15 -7.29
CA GLN A 8 24.30 -4.94 -7.90
C GLN A 8 23.10 -4.78 -6.98
N SER A 9 22.19 -3.87 -7.36
CA SER A 9 20.88 -3.73 -6.74
C SER A 9 20.27 -5.11 -6.67
N VAL A 10 20.14 -5.64 -5.45
CA VAL A 10 19.42 -6.89 -5.20
C VAL A 10 18.07 -6.75 -5.88
N PRO A 11 17.68 -7.66 -6.81
CA PRO A 11 16.35 -7.62 -7.38
C PRO A 11 15.37 -7.65 -6.22
N SER A 12 14.55 -6.60 -6.09
CA SER A 12 13.41 -6.63 -5.19
C SER A 12 12.61 -7.87 -5.56
N ASP A 13 12.50 -8.78 -4.60
CA ASP A 13 11.82 -10.07 -4.70
C ASP A 13 10.58 -9.91 -5.61
N PRO A 14 10.43 -10.70 -6.69
CA PRO A 14 9.30 -10.53 -7.60
C PRO A 14 8.02 -10.62 -6.79
N ASP A 15 7.23 -9.55 -6.85
CA ASP A 15 5.96 -9.43 -6.15
C ASP A 15 5.17 -10.73 -6.36
N PRO A 16 4.73 -11.47 -5.32
CA PRO A 16 4.23 -12.85 -5.43
C PRO A 16 3.02 -13.03 -6.36
N TRP A 17 2.47 -11.94 -6.87
CA TRP A 17 1.29 -11.82 -7.71
C TRP A 17 1.65 -11.57 -9.19
N MET A 18 2.93 -11.34 -9.52
CA MET A 18 3.44 -11.02 -10.84
C MET A 18 4.52 -12.02 -11.24
N SER A 19 4.36 -12.67 -12.39
CA SER A 19 5.41 -13.53 -12.94
C SER A 19 6.69 -12.72 -13.21
N SER A 20 7.86 -13.34 -13.03
CA SER A 20 9.14 -12.73 -13.39
C SER A 20 9.18 -12.27 -14.86
N ASP A 21 8.38 -12.91 -15.69
CA ASP A 21 8.29 -12.69 -17.13
C ASP A 21 7.35 -11.54 -17.52
N THR A 22 6.65 -10.93 -16.55
CA THR A 22 5.82 -9.75 -16.80
C THR A 22 6.72 -8.58 -17.22
N PRO A 23 6.40 -7.84 -18.31
CA PRO A 23 7.19 -6.67 -18.70
C PRO A 23 7.29 -5.63 -17.56
N GLU A 24 8.45 -4.99 -17.43
CA GLU A 24 8.69 -4.01 -16.35
C GLU A 24 7.69 -2.86 -16.39
N GLU A 25 7.31 -2.42 -17.59
CA GLU A 25 6.34 -1.35 -17.80
C GLU A 25 4.96 -1.74 -17.26
N VAL A 26 4.57 -3.01 -17.42
CA VAL A 26 3.32 -3.55 -16.90
C VAL A 26 3.35 -3.65 -15.38
N ARG A 27 4.49 -4.05 -14.80
CA ARG A 27 4.68 -4.06 -13.34
C ARG A 27 4.58 -2.67 -12.73
N GLN A 28 5.29 -1.70 -13.31
CA GLN A 28 5.24 -0.31 -12.84
C GLN A 28 3.83 0.27 -12.95
N PHE A 29 3.17 0.08 -14.10
CA PHE A 29 1.78 0.50 -14.29
C PHE A 29 0.85 -0.08 -13.23
N ALA A 30 0.99 -1.36 -12.88
CA ALA A 30 0.15 -1.99 -11.86
C ALA A 30 0.42 -1.42 -10.46
N ILE A 31 1.68 -1.18 -10.11
CA ILE A 31 2.06 -0.57 -8.82
C ILE A 31 1.49 0.85 -8.70
N GLU A 32 1.62 1.65 -9.75
CA GLU A 32 1.08 3.01 -9.79
C GLU A 32 -0.45 3.01 -9.73
N SER A 33 -1.09 2.11 -10.49
CA SER A 33 -2.54 1.94 -10.47
C SER A 33 -3.03 1.55 -9.07
N LEU A 34 -2.35 0.61 -8.41
CA LEU A 34 -2.70 0.19 -7.05
C LEU A 34 -2.55 1.33 -6.05
N ARG A 35 -1.49 2.12 -6.15
CA ARG A 35 -1.29 3.29 -5.28
C ARG A 35 -2.40 4.31 -5.46
N TRP A 36 -2.75 4.61 -6.71
CA TRP A 36 -3.81 5.55 -7.02
C TRP A 36 -5.16 5.06 -6.50
N GLN A 37 -5.51 3.80 -6.77
CA GLN A 37 -6.75 3.18 -6.27
C GLN A 37 -6.80 3.16 -4.74
N ALA A 38 -5.70 2.81 -4.07
CA ALA A 38 -5.65 2.81 -2.62
C ALA A 38 -5.84 4.23 -2.05
N GLN A 39 -5.28 5.24 -2.70
CA GLN A 39 -5.48 6.63 -2.30
C GLN A 39 -6.94 7.05 -2.47
N GLU A 40 -7.59 6.73 -3.59
CA GLU A 40 -9.01 7.04 -3.80
C GLU A 40 -9.91 6.41 -2.74
N ILE A 41 -9.71 5.13 -2.43
CA ILE A 41 -10.47 4.43 -1.39
C ILE A 41 -10.27 5.12 -0.03
N ILE A 42 -9.03 5.49 0.31
CA ILE A 42 -8.72 6.20 1.56
C ILE A 42 -9.45 7.55 1.59
N ASP A 43 -9.42 8.31 0.51
CA ASP A 43 -10.06 9.63 0.44
C ASP A 43 -11.58 9.52 0.57
N GLU A 44 -12.20 8.54 -0.08
CA GLU A 44 -13.63 8.26 0.06
C GLU A 44 -14.00 7.92 1.52
N LEU A 45 -13.26 6.99 2.14
CA LEU A 45 -13.50 6.60 3.53
C LEU A 45 -13.30 7.76 4.51
N LEU A 46 -12.28 8.60 4.30
CA LEU A 46 -12.03 9.77 5.15
C LEU A 46 -13.02 10.91 4.91
N GLY A 47 -13.63 10.98 3.73
CA GLY A 47 -14.69 11.94 3.38
C GLY A 47 -16.06 11.62 3.96
N GLY A 48 -16.26 10.39 4.45
CA GLY A 48 -17.52 9.95 5.08
C GLY A 48 -17.95 10.85 6.25
N GLN A 49 -19.26 11.03 6.40
CA GLN A 49 -19.86 11.94 7.38
C GLN A 49 -20.60 11.23 8.53
N ASP A 50 -20.72 9.90 8.48
CA ASP A 50 -21.38 9.14 9.54
C ASP A 50 -20.57 9.25 10.86
N PRO A 51 -21.12 9.80 11.94
CA PRO A 51 -20.43 9.90 13.22
C PRO A 51 -20.07 8.55 13.84
N SER A 52 -20.85 7.49 13.54
CA SER A 52 -20.62 6.14 14.08
C SER A 52 -19.32 5.53 13.55
N GLU A 53 -18.86 5.97 12.38
CA GLU A 53 -17.63 5.51 11.73
C GLU A 53 -16.38 6.33 12.11
N GLU A 54 -16.51 7.37 12.95
CA GLU A 54 -15.39 8.27 13.24
C GLU A 54 -14.20 7.56 13.88
N LEU A 55 -14.44 6.53 14.69
CA LEU A 55 -13.37 5.71 15.24
C LEU A 55 -12.58 4.97 14.14
N VAL A 56 -13.27 4.45 13.13
CA VAL A 56 -12.66 3.79 11.98
C VAL A 56 -11.84 4.79 11.17
N ARG A 57 -12.40 5.98 10.89
CA ARG A 57 -11.66 7.07 10.22
C ARG A 57 -10.42 7.50 11.00
N ALA A 58 -10.52 7.65 12.33
CA ALA A 58 -9.37 7.99 13.17
C ALA A 58 -8.26 6.93 13.11
N ARG A 59 -8.62 5.64 13.07
CA ARG A 59 -7.67 4.54 12.87
C ARG A 59 -7.04 4.60 11.47
N LEU A 60 -7.83 4.86 10.43
CA LEU A 60 -7.33 5.00 9.07
C LEU A 60 -6.33 6.16 8.95
N ARG A 61 -6.64 7.34 9.50
CA ARG A 61 -5.70 8.49 9.54
C ARG A 61 -4.37 8.12 10.19
N ARG A 62 -4.37 7.30 11.24
CA ARG A 62 -3.15 6.80 11.88
C ARG A 62 -2.36 5.87 10.96
N CYS A 63 -3.02 4.98 10.22
CA CYS A 63 -2.37 4.09 9.24
C CYS A 63 -1.72 4.91 8.11
N VAL A 64 -2.42 5.94 7.61
CA VAL A 64 -1.89 6.87 6.59
C VAL A 64 -0.65 7.59 7.11
N ALA A 65 -0.70 8.16 8.31
CA ALA A 65 0.43 8.86 8.92
C ALA A 65 1.67 7.97 9.10
N ARG A 66 1.47 6.66 9.31
CA ARG A 66 2.56 5.68 9.44
C ARG A 66 3.15 5.20 8.12
N ASN A 67 2.47 5.44 7.00
CA ASN A 67 2.87 4.97 5.67
C ASN A 67 2.91 6.15 4.66
N PRO A 68 3.78 7.16 4.88
CA PRO A 68 3.83 8.34 4.01
C PRO A 68 4.21 7.96 2.58
N GLY A 69 3.41 8.42 1.61
CA GLY A 69 3.59 8.12 0.18
C GLY A 69 3.33 6.65 -0.21
N ARG A 70 2.74 5.86 0.70
CA ARG A 70 2.43 4.44 0.49
C ARG A 70 0.98 4.12 0.90
N PRO A 71 -0.02 4.70 0.20
CA PRO A 71 -1.44 4.49 0.51
C PRO A 71 -1.85 3.02 0.47
N GLU A 72 -1.28 2.22 -0.43
CA GLU A 72 -1.50 0.77 -0.54
C GLU A 72 -1.15 0.02 0.75
N ARG A 73 -0.08 0.46 1.45
CA ARG A 73 0.32 -0.13 2.73
C ARG A 73 -0.57 0.35 3.87
N ALA A 74 -0.96 1.63 3.86
CA ALA A 74 -1.89 2.18 4.85
C ALA A 74 -3.25 1.46 4.80
N LEU A 75 -3.78 1.23 3.60
CA LEU A 75 -5.05 0.54 3.39
C LEU A 75 -4.95 -0.93 3.79
N LEU A 76 -3.88 -1.63 3.38
CA LEU A 76 -3.66 -3.03 3.79
C LEU A 76 -3.61 -3.17 5.31
N GLU A 77 -2.87 -2.29 5.99
CA GLU A 77 -2.79 -2.31 7.45
C GLU A 77 -4.17 -2.12 8.12
N GLN A 78 -4.97 -1.17 7.63
CA GLN A 78 -6.34 -0.97 8.12
C GLN A 78 -7.24 -2.19 7.88
N LEU A 79 -7.14 -2.84 6.71
CA LEU A 79 -7.90 -4.05 6.39
C LEU A 79 -7.52 -5.23 7.29
N MET A 80 -6.22 -5.41 7.56
CA MET A 80 -5.75 -6.44 8.49
C MET A 80 -6.25 -6.21 9.91
N ILE A 81 -6.21 -4.95 10.39
CA ILE A 81 -6.78 -4.60 11.70
C ILE A 81 -8.27 -4.97 11.74
N ASN A 82 -9.05 -4.65 10.72
CA ASN A 82 -10.49 -4.96 10.69
C ASN A 82 -10.74 -6.48 10.67
N ARG A 83 -9.94 -7.24 9.91
CA ARG A 83 -10.03 -8.70 9.87
C ARG A 83 -9.84 -9.34 11.25
N ASP A 84 -8.88 -8.85 12.03
CA ASP A 84 -8.60 -9.35 13.38
C ASP A 84 -9.73 -9.01 14.37
N HIS A 85 -10.50 -7.95 14.09
CA HIS A 85 -11.66 -7.56 14.91
C HIS A 85 -12.95 -8.30 14.51
N SER A 86 -13.03 -8.86 13.30
CA SER A 86 -14.19 -9.63 12.81
C SER A 86 -14.15 -11.13 13.19
N GLY A 87 -13.12 -11.57 13.92
CA GLY A 87 -12.96 -12.97 14.37
C GLY A 87 -13.66 -13.33 15.68
N LEU A 88 -14.70 -12.59 16.09
CA LEU A 88 -15.54 -12.85 17.27
C LEU A 88 -16.92 -13.36 16.88
#